data_AF-A0A5M8SRY2-F1
#
_entry.id   AF-A0A5M8SRY2-F1
#
_cell.length_a   1.000
_cell.length_b   1.000
_cell.length_c   1.000
_cell.angle_alpha   90.00
_cell.angle_beta   90.00
_cell.angle_gamma   90.00
#
_symmetry.space_group_name_H-M   'P 1'
#
loop_
_entity.id
_entity.type
_entity.pdbx_description
1 polymer ?
#
loop_
_entity_poly.entity_id
_entity_poly.type
_entity_poly.pdbx_seq_one_letter_code
_entity_poly.pdbx_strand_id
1 'polypeptide(L)'
;MRARGVRWKSGDRSDWPRDTRADAAIADGTMGLRVSSRRNNRASKCVSMGTNRSLDIETGPSALCIEKPARSRRRDLYELVGIYGLILLVIWTPRPWQWPLWGLASISLIAVIAVSYEGMRPMGLCTRNLVRSLWAVGLAMMVALFAVVIAMRMHTLQLASSPRWALEHYGVYAIWAGVQQLILQCFFLSRSLRLLGNATAAAAVSAGLFAIAHLPNPFLTLVTLFCGLASCLFFLHYKNLWPLAMAHAILGIVIAITIPGPLDHNMMVGIGYVTWAERDVLPPVANVPRALTAKP
;
A
#
# COMPACT_ATOMS: atom_id res chain seq x y z
N MET A 1 -37.10 -41.29 18.18
CA MET A 1 -36.62 -41.80 16.88
C MET A 1 -35.13 -41.51 16.74
N ARG A 2 -34.36 -42.22 15.89
CA ARG A 2 -32.88 -42.18 15.91
C ARG A 2 -32.26 -42.24 14.49
N ALA A 3 -31.56 -41.18 14.09
CA ALA A 3 -30.57 -41.14 13.00
C ALA A 3 -29.51 -40.09 13.40
N ARG A 4 -28.20 -40.37 13.44
CA ARG A 4 -27.30 -40.77 12.34
C ARG A 4 -27.32 -39.72 11.22
N GLY A 5 -26.34 -38.83 11.05
CA GLY A 5 -25.00 -38.76 11.64
C GLY A 5 -23.96 -39.39 10.72
N VAL A 6 -23.28 -38.57 9.93
CA VAL A 6 -22.34 -38.98 8.87
C VAL A 6 -20.94 -38.47 9.20
N ARG A 7 -19.95 -39.37 9.10
CA ARG A 7 -18.53 -39.09 9.32
C ARG A 7 -17.82 -39.18 7.97
N TRP A 8 -17.21 -38.09 7.51
CA TRP A 8 -16.26 -38.16 6.39
C TRP A 8 -14.92 -38.70 6.87
N LYS A 9 -14.38 -39.67 6.11
CA LYS A 9 -13.03 -40.23 6.28
C LYS A 9 -12.13 -39.67 5.17
N SER A 10 -10.83 -39.63 5.44
CA SER A 10 -9.80 -39.48 4.41
C SER A 10 -9.82 -40.66 3.43
N GLY A 11 -9.53 -40.37 2.16
CA GLY A 11 -9.26 -41.32 1.09
C GLY A 11 -7.96 -40.92 0.39
N ASP A 12 -7.21 -41.90 -0.09
CA ASP A 12 -5.88 -41.75 -0.67
C ASP A 12 -5.91 -41.81 -2.21
N ARG A 13 -4.82 -41.30 -2.81
CA ARG A 13 -4.28 -41.61 -4.14
C ARG A 13 -4.93 -41.03 -5.42
N SER A 14 -4.07 -40.31 -6.15
CA SER A 14 -3.83 -40.35 -7.59
C SER A 14 -5.02 -40.46 -8.57
N ASP A 15 -5.19 -39.41 -9.37
CA ASP A 15 -5.10 -39.56 -10.83
C ASP A 15 -4.67 -38.23 -11.51
N TRP A 16 -4.56 -38.24 -12.83
CA TRP A 16 -4.23 -37.13 -13.76
C TRP A 16 -2.72 -36.79 -13.91
N PRO A 17 -2.26 -36.45 -15.13
CA PRO A 17 -1.12 -37.17 -15.68
C PRO A 17 0.15 -36.33 -15.83
N ARG A 18 1.29 -37.03 -15.89
CA ARG A 18 2.47 -36.57 -16.62
C ARG A 18 2.44 -37.20 -18.00
N ASP A 19 2.78 -36.42 -19.01
CA ASP A 19 3.31 -36.94 -20.27
C ASP A 19 4.62 -36.21 -20.61
N THR A 20 5.48 -36.83 -21.42
CA THR A 20 6.89 -36.46 -21.58
C THR A 20 7.43 -36.81 -22.96
N ARG A 21 8.51 -36.13 -23.36
CA ARG A 21 9.36 -36.38 -24.56
C ARG A 21 8.79 -35.92 -25.91
N ALA A 22 9.33 -34.81 -26.39
CA ALA A 22 10.49 -34.89 -27.29
C ALA A 22 11.59 -34.05 -26.61
N ASP A 23 12.84 -34.47 -26.35
CA ASP A 23 13.80 -35.36 -27.02
C ASP A 23 14.15 -34.94 -28.46
N ALA A 24 15.40 -34.95 -28.95
CA ALA A 24 16.72 -34.73 -28.35
C ALA A 24 17.79 -34.73 -29.48
N ALA A 25 18.57 -33.66 -29.64
CA ALA A 25 19.85 -33.62 -30.40
C ALA A 25 20.64 -32.37 -29.95
N ILE A 26 21.93 -32.37 -29.56
CA ILE A 26 23.17 -33.02 -30.09
C ILE A 26 23.61 -32.36 -31.42
N ALA A 27 24.82 -31.79 -31.60
CA ALA A 27 25.91 -31.30 -30.72
C ALA A 27 26.84 -30.39 -31.58
N ASP A 28 27.86 -29.63 -31.13
CA ASP A 28 28.45 -29.40 -29.80
C ASP A 28 28.60 -27.84 -29.59
N GLY A 29 29.71 -27.15 -29.23
CA GLY A 29 31.07 -27.54 -28.83
C GLY A 29 32.08 -26.39 -28.66
N THR A 30 33.30 -26.78 -28.25
CA THR A 30 34.57 -26.00 -28.14
C THR A 30 34.53 -24.51 -27.72
N MET A 31 34.87 -24.28 -26.44
CA MET A 31 36.06 -23.52 -26.02
C MET A 31 36.24 -22.05 -26.49
N GLY A 32 36.01 -21.07 -25.60
CA GLY A 32 36.36 -19.66 -25.84
C GLY A 32 36.36 -18.77 -24.59
N LEU A 33 37.55 -18.42 -24.07
CA LEU A 33 37.71 -17.48 -22.95
C LEU A 33 37.38 -16.03 -23.36
N ARG A 34 36.54 -15.33 -22.57
CA ARG A 34 36.64 -13.87 -22.40
C ARG A 34 35.97 -13.33 -21.14
N VAL A 35 36.78 -12.78 -20.24
CA VAL A 35 36.32 -11.85 -19.20
C VAL A 35 35.80 -10.59 -19.87
N SER A 36 34.57 -10.16 -19.56
CA SER A 36 34.09 -8.82 -19.95
C SER A 36 33.14 -8.24 -18.91
N SER A 37 33.71 -7.48 -17.96
CA SER A 37 32.94 -6.63 -17.05
C SER A 37 32.30 -5.48 -17.84
N ARG A 38 31.05 -5.66 -18.28
CA ARG A 38 30.27 -4.61 -18.96
C ARG A 38 29.41 -3.82 -17.97
N ARG A 39 30.02 -2.79 -17.36
CA ARG A 39 29.28 -1.63 -16.87
C ARG A 39 28.48 -1.04 -18.04
N ASN A 40 27.15 -1.14 -18.01
CA ASN A 40 26.30 -0.68 -19.11
C ASN A 40 25.50 0.59 -18.77
N ASN A 41 26.17 1.61 -18.24
CA ASN A 41 25.62 2.97 -18.12
C ASN A 41 25.91 3.74 -19.42
N ARG A 42 25.11 3.50 -20.46
CA ARG A 42 25.26 4.19 -21.75
C ARG A 42 24.44 5.47 -21.76
N ALA A 43 25.06 6.56 -21.33
CA ALA A 43 24.50 7.91 -21.48
C ALA A 43 24.40 8.33 -22.96
N SER A 44 23.54 9.32 -23.21
CA SER A 44 23.61 10.29 -24.31
C SER A 44 23.92 9.76 -25.72
N LYS A 45 22.87 9.38 -26.45
CA LYS A 45 22.84 9.55 -27.91
C LYS A 45 22.07 10.84 -28.25
N CYS A 46 22.79 11.97 -28.25
CA CYS A 46 22.29 13.16 -28.93
C CYS A 46 22.53 12.98 -30.43
N VAL A 47 21.49 13.12 -31.25
CA VAL A 47 21.61 12.98 -32.71
C VAL A 47 21.94 14.36 -33.28
N SER A 48 23.22 14.60 -33.55
CA SER A 48 23.64 15.78 -34.32
C SER A 48 23.37 15.51 -35.81
N MET A 49 22.49 16.32 -36.40
CA MET A 49 22.21 16.33 -37.84
C MET A 49 22.55 17.73 -38.34
N GLY A 50 23.72 17.88 -38.96
CA GLY A 50 24.31 19.18 -39.26
C GLY A 50 23.85 19.76 -40.60
N THR A 51 23.48 21.04 -40.60
CA THR A 51 23.34 21.88 -41.79
C THR A 51 23.84 23.28 -41.49
N ASN A 52 24.74 23.80 -42.33
CA ASN A 52 25.40 25.09 -42.09
C ASN A 52 24.48 26.30 -42.36
N ARG A 53 24.48 27.26 -41.44
CA ARG A 53 24.51 28.69 -41.77
C ARG A 53 25.15 29.51 -40.64
N SER A 54 25.68 30.67 -41.00
CA SER A 54 26.56 31.52 -40.20
C SER A 54 25.87 32.81 -39.75
N LEU A 55 26.38 33.42 -38.67
CA LEU A 55 25.94 34.67 -38.05
C LEU A 55 24.58 34.50 -37.32
N ASP A 56 24.34 35.02 -36.10
CA ASP A 56 24.92 36.21 -35.46
C ASP A 56 25.22 36.06 -33.94
N ILE A 57 25.55 37.18 -33.30
CA ILE A 57 25.98 37.37 -31.91
C ILE A 57 24.86 37.13 -30.89
N GLU A 58 25.10 36.25 -29.90
CA GLU A 58 24.88 36.56 -28.47
C GLU A 58 25.53 35.51 -27.55
N THR A 59 26.50 35.91 -26.73
CA THR A 59 27.09 35.05 -25.69
C THR A 59 26.27 35.10 -24.40
N GLY A 60 25.02 34.66 -24.47
CA GLY A 60 24.21 34.39 -23.27
C GLY A 60 24.89 33.33 -22.39
N PRO A 61 24.79 33.41 -21.05
CA PRO A 61 25.42 32.44 -20.17
C PRO A 61 24.79 31.06 -20.39
N SER A 62 25.57 30.13 -20.98
CA SER A 62 25.16 28.76 -21.28
C SER A 62 24.40 28.15 -20.10
N ALA A 63 23.10 27.91 -20.28
CA ALA A 63 22.22 27.44 -19.22
C ALA A 63 22.77 26.13 -18.64
N LEU A 64 23.40 26.23 -17.46
CA LEU A 64 24.09 25.11 -16.83
C LEU A 64 23.03 24.07 -16.46
N CYS A 65 22.87 23.08 -17.34
CA CYS A 65 22.03 21.93 -17.10
C CYS A 65 22.65 21.11 -15.98
N ILE A 66 22.36 21.47 -14.73
CA ILE A 66 22.69 20.70 -13.54
C ILE A 66 21.90 19.40 -13.64
N GLU A 67 22.46 18.42 -14.33
CA GLU A 67 21.98 17.04 -14.33
C GLU A 67 21.95 16.58 -12.87
N LYS A 68 20.74 16.49 -12.30
CA LYS A 68 20.57 16.01 -10.93
C LYS A 68 21.22 14.63 -10.84
N PRO A 69 22.23 14.42 -9.98
CA PRO A 69 23.03 13.21 -10.00
C PRO A 69 22.15 11.97 -9.81
N ALA A 70 22.36 10.98 -10.67
CA ALA A 70 21.51 9.79 -10.73
C ALA A 70 21.39 9.14 -9.34
N ARG A 71 20.14 8.99 -8.86
CA ARG A 71 19.87 8.51 -7.50
C ARG A 71 20.44 7.10 -7.31
N SER A 72 21.26 6.93 -6.28
CA SER A 72 21.87 5.63 -5.96
C SER A 72 20.82 4.65 -5.43
N ARG A 73 20.79 3.43 -5.97
CA ARG A 73 19.96 2.33 -5.45
C ARG A 73 20.19 2.07 -3.95
N ARG A 74 21.40 2.32 -3.43
CA ARG A 74 21.65 2.22 -1.98
C ARG A 74 20.82 3.24 -1.19
N ARG A 75 20.71 4.47 -1.68
CA ARG A 75 19.86 5.51 -1.07
C ARG A 75 18.39 5.12 -1.13
N ASP A 76 17.89 4.66 -2.29
CA ASP A 76 16.50 4.18 -2.41
C ASP A 76 16.18 3.05 -1.42
N LEU A 77 17.13 2.13 -1.19
CA LEU A 77 17.00 1.05 -0.23
C LEU A 77 16.98 1.57 1.23
N TYR A 78 17.90 2.46 1.60
CA TYR A 78 17.92 3.04 2.95
C TYR A 78 16.71 3.93 3.25
N GLU A 79 16.22 4.70 2.26
CA GLU A 79 14.95 5.43 2.39
C GLU A 79 13.78 4.46 2.62
N LEU A 80 13.66 3.42 1.79
CA LEU A 80 12.58 2.45 1.88
C LEU A 80 12.58 1.72 3.23
N VAL A 81 13.72 1.14 3.62
CA VAL A 81 13.87 0.36 4.86
C VAL A 81 13.73 1.26 6.10
N GLY A 82 14.34 2.45 6.10
CA GLY A 82 14.29 3.36 7.24
C GLY A 82 12.88 3.89 7.53
N ILE A 83 12.19 4.39 6.50
CA ILE A 83 10.81 4.88 6.65
C ILE A 83 9.85 3.73 6.95
N TYR A 84 10.01 2.56 6.31
CA TYR A 84 9.15 1.41 6.57
C TYR A 84 9.33 0.84 7.99
N GLY A 85 10.58 0.69 8.44
CA GLY A 85 10.88 0.27 9.81
C GLY A 85 10.34 1.24 10.86
N LEU A 86 10.40 2.56 10.59
CA LEU A 86 9.83 3.59 11.46
C LEU A 86 8.30 3.57 11.48
N ILE A 87 7.63 3.27 10.36
CA ILE A 87 6.18 3.02 10.30
C ILE A 87 5.81 1.78 11.13
N LEU A 88 6.53 0.66 10.98
CA LEU A 88 6.31 -0.53 11.80
C LEU A 88 6.54 -0.25 13.30
N LEU A 89 7.57 0.52 13.65
CA LEU A 89 7.85 0.90 15.04
C LEU A 89 6.70 1.71 15.65
N VAL A 90 6.11 2.66 14.90
CA VAL A 90 4.90 3.39 15.30
C VAL A 90 3.68 2.47 15.49
N ILE A 91 3.51 1.48 14.61
CA ILE A 91 2.37 0.55 14.63
C ILE A 91 2.45 -0.46 15.80
N TRP A 92 3.65 -0.85 16.21
CA TRP A 92 3.88 -1.84 17.27
C TRP A 92 4.21 -1.25 18.65
N THR A 93 4.39 0.06 18.78
CA THR A 93 4.76 0.70 20.05
C THR A 93 3.54 1.18 20.88
N PRO A 94 3.46 0.89 22.19
CA PRO A 94 2.39 1.37 23.08
C PRO A 94 2.27 2.89 23.22
N ARG A 95 1.07 3.34 23.62
CA ARG A 95 0.60 4.73 23.47
C ARG A 95 1.45 5.88 24.07
N PRO A 96 2.14 5.80 25.23
CA PRO A 96 2.95 6.94 25.68
C PRO A 96 4.13 7.22 24.76
N TRP A 97 4.74 6.17 24.19
CA TRP A 97 5.87 6.27 23.26
C TRP A 97 5.44 6.42 21.80
N GLN A 98 4.20 6.03 21.47
CA GLN A 98 3.65 6.09 20.13
C GLN A 98 3.55 7.53 19.57
N TRP A 99 3.26 8.53 20.42
CA TRP A 99 3.10 9.93 19.99
C TRP A 99 4.40 10.60 19.48
N PRO A 100 5.54 10.60 20.22
CA PRO A 100 6.78 11.15 19.70
C PRO A 100 7.31 10.38 18.48
N LEU A 101 7.10 9.06 18.41
CA LEU A 101 7.42 8.26 17.23
C LEU A 101 6.57 8.65 16.01
N TRP A 102 5.28 8.98 16.20
CA TRP A 102 4.41 9.51 15.14
C TRP A 102 4.93 10.83 14.56
N GLY A 103 5.40 11.73 15.43
CA GLY A 103 6.05 12.98 15.03
C GLY A 103 7.32 12.72 14.21
N LEU A 104 8.22 11.90 14.73
CA LEU A 104 9.46 11.51 14.05
C LEU A 104 9.20 10.82 12.69
N ALA A 105 8.23 9.91 12.62
CA ALA A 105 7.82 9.22 11.40
C ALA A 105 7.26 10.20 10.35
N SER A 106 6.36 11.10 10.77
CA SER A 106 5.74 12.09 9.89
C SER A 106 6.78 13.06 9.33
N ILE A 107 7.64 13.62 10.19
CA ILE A 107 8.70 14.55 9.80
C ILE A 107 9.69 13.85 8.85
N SER A 108 10.12 12.62 9.16
CA SER A 108 11.05 11.86 8.31
C SER A 108 10.44 11.52 6.95
N LEU A 109 9.18 11.07 6.91
CA LEU A 109 8.46 10.77 5.68
C LEU A 109 8.32 12.02 4.81
N ILE A 110 7.89 13.15 5.38
CA ILE A 110 7.73 14.43 4.67
C ILE A 110 9.09 14.93 4.16
N ALA A 111 10.14 14.89 4.99
CA ALA A 111 11.48 15.31 4.60
C ALA A 111 12.04 14.45 3.46
N VAL A 112 11.92 13.12 3.54
CA VAL A 112 12.37 12.22 2.46
C VAL A 112 11.53 12.41 1.20
N ILE A 113 10.21 12.63 1.29
CA ILE A 113 9.37 12.95 0.12
C ILE A 113 9.79 14.28 -0.51
N ALA A 114 10.03 15.33 0.28
CA ALA A 114 10.43 16.65 -0.20
C ALA A 114 11.81 16.64 -0.88
N VAL A 115 12.83 16.07 -0.22
CA VAL A 115 14.19 15.91 -0.80
C VAL A 115 14.18 14.96 -2.00
N SER A 116 13.20 14.05 -2.08
CA SER A 116 13.03 13.13 -3.20
C SER A 116 12.01 13.59 -4.24
N TYR A 117 11.49 14.82 -4.16
CA TYR A 117 10.41 15.30 -5.01
C TYR A 117 10.81 15.27 -6.51
N GLU A 118 10.06 14.49 -7.29
CA GLU A 118 10.19 14.33 -8.75
C GLU A 118 9.11 15.13 -9.51
N GLY A 119 8.26 15.88 -8.79
CA GLY A 119 7.14 16.64 -9.34
C GLY A 119 5.76 16.01 -9.09
N MET A 120 4.71 16.81 -9.24
CA MET A 120 3.31 16.35 -9.11
C MET A 120 2.94 15.24 -10.11
N ARG A 121 3.53 15.24 -11.32
CA ARG A 121 3.20 14.29 -12.39
C ARG A 121 3.68 12.85 -12.10
N PRO A 122 4.94 12.57 -11.73
CA PRO A 122 5.36 11.21 -11.32
C PRO A 122 4.60 10.65 -10.12
N MET A 123 4.19 11.52 -9.18
CA MET A 123 3.37 11.16 -8.02
C MET A 123 1.87 11.01 -8.33
N GLY A 124 1.43 11.23 -9.58
CA GLY A 124 0.03 11.12 -9.98
C GLY A 124 -0.92 12.13 -9.31
N LEU A 125 -0.38 13.18 -8.66
CA LEU A 125 -1.13 14.30 -8.08
C LEU A 125 -1.50 15.30 -9.19
N CYS A 126 -2.24 14.83 -10.20
CA CYS A 126 -2.62 15.64 -11.35
C CYS A 126 -3.97 15.20 -11.94
N THR A 127 -4.54 16.00 -12.84
CA THR A 127 -5.81 15.72 -13.53
C THR A 127 -5.64 14.83 -14.77
N ARG A 128 -4.41 14.47 -15.17
CA ARG A 128 -4.18 13.59 -16.34
C ARG A 128 -4.82 12.23 -16.09
N ASN A 129 -5.48 11.70 -17.11
CA ASN A 129 -6.28 10.46 -17.07
C ASN A 129 -7.44 10.44 -16.07
N LEU A 130 -7.69 11.48 -15.26
CA LEU A 130 -8.62 11.45 -14.11
C LEU A 130 -9.95 10.76 -14.44
N VAL A 131 -10.66 11.27 -15.46
CA VAL A 131 -11.94 10.72 -15.96
C VAL A 131 -11.81 9.25 -16.42
N ARG A 132 -10.75 8.91 -17.15
CA ARG A 132 -10.46 7.53 -17.60
C ARG A 132 -10.19 6.55 -16.44
N SER A 133 -9.81 7.07 -15.27
CA SER A 133 -9.58 6.31 -14.04
C SER A 133 -10.75 6.35 -13.05
N LEU A 134 -11.83 7.11 -13.30
CA LEU A 134 -12.99 7.16 -12.38
C LEU A 134 -13.74 5.83 -12.27
N TRP A 135 -13.58 4.89 -13.20
CA TRP A 135 -14.20 3.56 -13.10
C TRP A 135 -13.77 2.79 -11.85
N ALA A 136 -12.57 3.05 -11.29
CA ALA A 136 -12.15 2.47 -10.02
C ALA A 136 -13.03 2.92 -8.84
N VAL A 137 -13.51 4.17 -8.87
CA VAL A 137 -14.48 4.68 -7.89
C VAL A 137 -15.84 4.01 -8.10
N GLY A 138 -16.28 3.85 -9.36
CA GLY A 138 -17.51 3.12 -9.68
C GLY A 138 -17.48 1.65 -9.21
N LEU A 139 -16.36 0.95 -9.42
CA LEU A 139 -16.13 -0.40 -8.91
C LEU A 139 -16.15 -0.44 -7.37
N ALA A 140 -15.45 0.50 -6.72
CA ALA A 140 -15.46 0.60 -5.25
C ALA A 140 -16.87 0.86 -4.70
N MET A 141 -17.67 1.72 -5.34
CA MET A 141 -19.08 1.96 -4.99
C MET A 141 -19.95 0.73 -5.20
N MET A 142 -19.75 -0.03 -6.28
CA MET A 142 -20.48 -1.27 -6.53
C MET A 142 -20.17 -2.35 -5.49
N VAL A 143 -18.90 -2.54 -5.14
CA VAL A 143 -18.46 -3.45 -4.07
C VAL A 143 -19.01 -2.99 -2.71
N ALA A 144 -18.99 -1.69 -2.43
CA ALA A 144 -19.53 -1.14 -1.19
C ALA A 144 -21.06 -1.34 -1.09
N LEU A 145 -21.81 -1.09 -2.17
CA LEU A 145 -23.26 -1.34 -2.21
C LEU A 145 -23.58 -2.82 -1.94
N PHE A 146 -22.83 -3.74 -2.57
CA PHE A 146 -22.98 -5.17 -2.35
C PHE A 146 -22.69 -5.58 -0.89
N ALA A 147 -21.60 -5.06 -0.30
CA ALA A 147 -21.26 -5.30 1.09
C ALA A 147 -22.33 -4.76 2.06
N VAL A 148 -22.87 -3.56 1.82
CA VAL A 148 -23.95 -2.98 2.62
C VAL A 148 -25.24 -3.80 2.49
N VAL A 149 -25.59 -4.28 1.30
CA VAL A 149 -26.75 -5.18 1.10
C VAL A 149 -26.59 -6.49 1.89
N ILE A 150 -25.39 -7.08 1.91
CA ILE A 150 -25.10 -8.27 2.73
C ILE A 150 -25.20 -7.92 4.22
N ALA A 151 -24.58 -6.83 4.69
CA ALA A 151 -24.62 -6.44 6.10
C ALA A 151 -26.03 -6.12 6.61
N MET A 152 -26.90 -5.56 5.76
CA MET A 152 -28.34 -5.39 6.06
C MET A 152 -29.06 -6.73 6.20
N ARG A 153 -28.74 -7.74 5.37
CA ARG A 153 -29.32 -9.09 5.47
C ARG A 153 -28.78 -9.89 6.66
N MET A 154 -27.54 -9.65 7.07
CA MET A 154 -26.87 -10.32 8.19
C MET A 154 -27.01 -9.58 9.52
N HIS A 155 -27.66 -8.40 9.54
CA HIS A 155 -27.77 -7.50 10.69
C HIS A 155 -26.43 -7.06 11.31
N THR A 156 -25.33 -7.04 10.53
CA THR A 156 -23.99 -6.60 10.98
C THR A 156 -23.71 -5.11 10.69
N LEU A 157 -24.66 -4.39 10.10
CA LEU A 157 -24.48 -3.01 9.65
C LEU A 157 -24.42 -2.04 10.83
N GLN A 158 -23.24 -1.45 11.05
CA GLN A 158 -22.94 -0.51 12.13
C GLN A 158 -23.02 0.94 11.61
N LEU A 159 -24.17 1.58 11.79
CA LEU A 159 -24.33 3.02 11.48
C LEU A 159 -23.82 3.89 12.63
N ALA A 160 -23.20 5.01 12.26
CA ALA A 160 -22.89 6.11 13.17
C ALA A 160 -24.16 6.64 13.86
N SER A 161 -24.07 6.90 15.17
CA SER A 161 -25.18 7.41 16.00
C SER A 161 -25.58 8.85 15.70
N SER A 162 -24.77 9.61 14.95
CA SER A 162 -25.04 10.99 14.56
C SER A 162 -24.40 11.33 13.21
N PRO A 163 -25.10 12.02 12.28
CA PRO A 163 -24.53 12.43 11.00
C PRO A 163 -23.30 13.35 11.11
N ARG A 164 -23.18 14.15 12.18
CA ARG A 164 -21.99 15.00 12.42
C ARG A 164 -20.77 14.15 12.78
N TRP A 165 -20.94 13.23 13.73
CA TRP A 165 -19.90 12.27 14.12
C TRP A 165 -19.49 11.40 12.93
N ALA A 166 -20.44 10.97 12.09
CA ALA A 166 -20.15 10.25 10.85
C ALA A 166 -19.24 11.06 9.91
N LEU A 167 -19.59 12.33 9.64
CA LEU A 167 -18.83 13.20 8.76
C LEU A 167 -17.41 13.48 9.29
N GLU A 168 -17.28 13.73 10.59
CA GLU A 168 -16.00 13.94 11.26
C GLU A 168 -15.12 12.68 11.22
N HIS A 169 -15.66 11.53 11.65
CA HIS A 169 -14.93 10.28 11.76
C HIS A 169 -14.53 9.71 10.39
N TYR A 170 -15.48 9.59 9.46
CA TYR A 170 -15.20 9.09 8.12
C TYR A 170 -14.46 10.11 7.24
N GLY A 171 -14.58 11.42 7.53
CA GLY A 171 -13.78 12.47 6.89
C GLY A 171 -12.29 12.36 7.26
N VAL A 172 -11.98 12.21 8.56
CA VAL A 172 -10.62 11.93 9.04
C VAL A 172 -10.10 10.61 8.45
N TYR A 173 -10.93 9.57 8.40
CA TYR A 173 -10.57 8.30 7.76
C TYR A 173 -10.25 8.47 6.26
N ALA A 174 -11.04 9.23 5.51
CA ALA A 174 -10.81 9.45 4.08
C ALA A 174 -9.48 10.20 3.80
N ILE A 175 -9.13 11.17 4.66
CA ILE A 175 -7.81 11.83 4.63
C ILE A 175 -6.70 10.80 4.92
N TRP A 176 -6.88 9.95 5.92
CA TRP A 176 -5.90 8.93 6.30
C TRP A 176 -5.70 7.87 5.19
N ALA A 177 -6.78 7.38 4.57
CA ALA A 177 -6.71 6.50 3.41
C ALA A 177 -5.98 7.16 2.22
N GLY A 178 -6.16 8.48 2.02
CA GLY A 178 -5.38 9.27 1.06
C GLY A 178 -3.88 9.32 1.38
N VAL A 179 -3.50 9.50 2.66
CA VAL A 179 -2.10 9.45 3.12
C VAL A 179 -1.50 8.05 2.93
N GLN A 180 -2.23 7.00 3.31
CA GLN A 180 -1.81 5.61 3.06
C GLN A 180 -1.62 5.33 1.56
N GLN A 181 -2.51 5.81 0.70
CA GLN A 181 -2.39 5.64 -0.74
C GLN A 181 -1.18 6.39 -1.31
N LEU A 182 -0.88 7.59 -0.79
CA LEU A 182 0.33 8.34 -1.14
C LEU A 182 1.59 7.58 -0.72
N ILE A 183 1.62 7.00 0.48
CA ILE A 183 2.74 6.16 0.94
C ILE A 183 2.90 4.94 0.01
N LEU A 184 1.83 4.22 -0.30
CA LEU A 184 1.88 3.04 -1.17
C LEU A 184 2.39 3.38 -2.59
N GLN A 185 1.78 4.37 -3.25
CA GLN A 185 2.03 4.65 -4.67
C GLN A 185 3.22 5.59 -4.91
N CYS A 186 3.36 6.64 -4.10
CA CYS A 186 4.39 7.67 -4.28
C CYS A 186 5.68 7.34 -3.51
N PHE A 187 5.59 6.58 -2.41
CA PHE A 187 6.77 6.16 -1.64
C PHE A 187 7.20 4.72 -1.93
N PHE A 188 6.47 3.68 -1.50
CA PHE A 188 6.90 2.27 -1.66
C PHE A 188 7.09 1.87 -3.13
N LEU A 189 6.09 2.10 -3.98
CA LEU A 189 6.15 1.71 -5.39
C LEU A 189 7.23 2.47 -6.17
N SER A 190 7.48 3.75 -5.89
CA SER A 190 8.53 4.51 -6.58
C SER A 190 9.93 4.02 -6.23
N ARG A 191 10.21 3.66 -4.97
CA ARG A 191 11.49 3.05 -4.57
C ARG A 191 11.62 1.65 -5.16
N SER A 192 10.58 0.82 -5.04
CA SER A 192 10.59 -0.56 -5.54
C SER A 192 10.81 -0.64 -7.05
N LEU A 193 10.28 0.31 -7.83
CA LEU A 193 10.57 0.45 -9.27
C LEU A 193 12.06 0.75 -9.55
N ARG A 194 12.68 1.69 -8.84
CA ARG A 194 14.10 2.05 -9.02
C ARG A 194 15.07 0.94 -8.55
N LEU A 195 14.67 0.19 -7.52
CA LEU A 195 15.42 -0.95 -7.00
C LEU A 195 15.36 -2.16 -7.94
N LEU A 196 14.16 -2.58 -8.36
CA LEU A 196 13.93 -3.85 -9.06
C LEU A 196 13.92 -3.73 -10.59
N GLY A 197 13.57 -2.56 -11.14
CA GLY A 197 13.41 -2.35 -12.59
C GLY A 197 12.22 -3.06 -13.27
N ASN A 198 11.55 -3.97 -12.57
CA ASN A 198 10.37 -4.70 -13.06
C ASN A 198 9.10 -4.17 -12.38
N ALA A 199 8.09 -3.80 -13.18
CA ALA A 199 6.86 -3.18 -12.68
C ALA A 199 5.99 -4.11 -11.84
N THR A 200 5.85 -5.37 -12.24
CA THR A 200 5.06 -6.39 -11.52
C THR A 200 5.72 -6.76 -10.19
N ALA A 201 7.05 -6.95 -10.19
CA ALA A 201 7.80 -7.22 -8.96
C ALA A 201 7.75 -6.02 -7.99
N ALA A 202 7.84 -4.79 -8.50
CA ALA A 202 7.69 -3.58 -7.70
C ALA A 202 6.29 -3.44 -7.09
N ALA A 203 5.23 -3.77 -7.85
CA ALA A 203 3.86 -3.80 -7.35
C ALA A 203 3.67 -4.87 -6.27
N ALA A 204 4.17 -6.10 -6.49
CA ALA A 204 4.10 -7.20 -5.52
C ALA A 204 4.83 -6.88 -4.21
N VAL A 205 6.06 -6.34 -4.27
CA VAL A 205 6.81 -5.93 -3.07
C VAL A 205 6.11 -4.78 -2.34
N SER A 206 5.56 -3.79 -3.05
CA SER A 206 4.87 -2.65 -2.42
C SER A 206 3.57 -3.08 -1.74
N ALA A 207 2.81 -3.98 -2.36
CA ALA A 207 1.61 -4.59 -1.76
C ALA A 207 1.96 -5.48 -0.56
N GLY A 208 3.06 -6.25 -0.63
CA GLY A 208 3.55 -7.06 0.49
C GLY A 208 3.95 -6.20 1.70
N LEU A 209 4.72 -5.13 1.49
CA LEU A 209 5.08 -4.17 2.54
C LEU A 209 3.82 -3.55 3.19
N PHE A 210 2.84 -3.18 2.38
CA PHE A 210 1.57 -2.63 2.86
C PHE A 210 0.75 -3.66 3.65
N ALA A 211 0.64 -4.89 3.18
CA ALA A 211 -0.07 -5.98 3.87
C ALA A 211 0.58 -6.36 5.21
N ILE A 212 1.93 -6.42 5.26
CA ILE A 212 2.70 -6.69 6.48
C ILE A 212 2.51 -5.56 7.52
N ALA A 213 2.32 -4.31 7.09
CA ALA A 213 2.02 -3.19 8.00
C ALA A 213 0.61 -3.28 8.62
N HIS A 214 -0.29 -4.12 8.10
CA HIS A 214 -1.60 -4.39 8.68
C HIS A 214 -1.64 -5.63 9.59
N LEU A 215 -0.50 -6.33 9.77
CA LEU A 215 -0.40 -7.39 10.76
C LEU A 215 -0.64 -6.85 12.19
N PRO A 216 -1.18 -7.67 13.10
CA PRO A 216 -1.50 -9.09 12.94
C PRO A 216 -2.93 -9.37 12.43
N ASN A 217 -3.63 -8.38 11.86
CA ASN A 217 -5.03 -8.50 11.45
C ASN A 217 -5.17 -9.34 10.14
N PRO A 218 -5.67 -10.59 10.19
CA PRO A 218 -5.61 -11.47 9.03
C PRO A 218 -6.56 -11.04 7.91
N PHE A 219 -7.75 -10.55 8.27
CA PHE A 219 -8.74 -10.04 7.32
C PHE A 219 -8.19 -8.81 6.58
N LEU A 220 -7.70 -7.82 7.34
CA LEU A 220 -7.18 -6.58 6.78
C LEU A 220 -5.87 -6.80 6.01
N THR A 221 -4.97 -7.68 6.46
CA THR A 221 -3.76 -8.07 5.72
C THR A 221 -4.08 -8.71 4.36
N LEU A 222 -5.08 -9.59 4.27
CA LEU A 222 -5.50 -10.18 2.98
C LEU A 222 -6.12 -9.13 2.05
N VAL A 223 -7.05 -8.31 2.56
CA VAL A 223 -7.68 -7.23 1.77
C VAL A 223 -6.62 -6.25 1.26
N THR A 224 -5.71 -5.80 2.12
CA THR A 224 -4.67 -4.82 1.76
C THR A 224 -3.60 -5.40 0.83
N LEU A 225 -3.33 -6.71 0.86
CA LEU A 225 -2.50 -7.38 -0.14
C LEU A 225 -3.14 -7.31 -1.54
N PHE A 226 -4.38 -7.77 -1.69
CA PHE A 226 -5.05 -7.83 -2.99
C PHE A 226 -5.42 -6.43 -3.53
N CYS A 227 -6.05 -5.59 -2.71
CA CYS A 227 -6.41 -4.23 -3.08
C CYS A 227 -5.17 -3.33 -3.26
N GLY A 228 -4.10 -3.57 -2.49
CA GLY A 228 -2.81 -2.87 -2.65
C GLY A 228 -2.12 -3.24 -3.96
N LEU A 229 -2.07 -4.54 -4.30
CA LEU A 229 -1.51 -5.01 -5.57
C LEU A 229 -2.30 -4.47 -6.77
N ALA A 230 -3.64 -4.57 -6.73
CA ALA A 230 -4.51 -4.01 -7.75
C ALA A 230 -4.31 -2.49 -7.88
N SER A 231 -4.22 -1.77 -6.76
CA SER A 231 -3.93 -0.32 -6.74
C SER A 231 -2.58 0.02 -7.37
N CYS A 232 -1.53 -0.74 -7.09
CA CYS A 232 -0.21 -0.52 -7.69
C CYS A 232 -0.22 -0.75 -9.20
N LEU A 233 -0.84 -1.83 -9.68
CA LEU A 233 -0.99 -2.10 -11.12
C LEU A 233 -1.84 -1.03 -11.82
N PHE A 234 -2.92 -0.58 -11.17
CA PHE A 234 -3.76 0.52 -11.65
C PHE A 234 -2.99 1.84 -11.71
N PHE A 235 -2.20 2.17 -10.68
CA PHE A 235 -1.37 3.38 -10.65
C PHE A 235 -0.24 3.34 -11.69
N LEU A 236 0.33 2.16 -11.96
CA LEU A 236 1.28 1.97 -13.05
C LEU A 236 0.67 2.31 -14.43
N HIS A 237 -0.58 1.92 -14.66
CA HIS A 237 -1.30 2.18 -15.92
C HIS A 237 -1.82 3.63 -16.04
N TYR A 238 -2.62 4.09 -15.07
CA TYR A 238 -3.31 5.38 -15.18
C TYR A 238 -2.51 6.58 -14.66
N LYS A 239 -1.55 6.37 -13.75
CA LYS A 239 -0.74 7.43 -13.10
C LYS A 239 -1.57 8.57 -12.51
N ASN A 240 -2.69 8.23 -11.88
CA ASN A 240 -3.53 9.16 -11.12
C ASN A 240 -3.77 8.64 -9.71
N LEU A 241 -3.55 9.47 -8.69
CA LEU A 241 -3.73 9.07 -7.29
C LEU A 241 -5.19 9.27 -6.81
N TRP A 242 -5.92 10.24 -7.36
CA TRP A 242 -7.20 10.69 -6.79
C TRP A 242 -8.28 9.60 -6.81
N PRO A 243 -8.56 8.89 -7.93
CA PRO A 243 -9.54 7.80 -7.93
C PRO A 243 -9.14 6.63 -7.04
N LEU A 244 -7.84 6.38 -6.85
CA LEU A 244 -7.35 5.35 -5.93
C LEU A 244 -7.56 5.73 -4.47
N ALA A 245 -7.29 6.99 -4.09
CA ALA A 245 -7.55 7.49 -2.75
C ALA A 245 -9.06 7.47 -2.44
N MET A 246 -9.91 7.87 -3.39
CA MET A 246 -11.36 7.78 -3.27
C MET A 246 -11.85 6.32 -3.16
N ALA A 247 -11.36 5.42 -4.02
CA ALA A 247 -11.72 4.00 -3.97
C ALA A 247 -11.27 3.34 -2.65
N HIS A 248 -10.07 3.67 -2.15
CA HIS A 248 -9.58 3.19 -0.86
C HIS A 248 -10.44 3.73 0.29
N ALA A 249 -10.76 5.03 0.32
CA ALA A 249 -11.65 5.60 1.34
C ALA A 249 -13.03 4.90 1.35
N ILE A 250 -13.64 4.68 0.18
CA ILE A 250 -14.93 3.98 0.06
C ILE A 250 -14.84 2.52 0.56
N LEU A 251 -13.82 1.78 0.15
CA LEU A 251 -13.63 0.38 0.56
C LEU A 251 -13.27 0.23 2.04
N GLY A 252 -12.52 1.18 2.61
CA GLY A 252 -12.19 1.20 4.02
C GLY A 252 -13.38 1.56 4.90
N ILE A 253 -14.13 2.61 4.55
CA ILE A 253 -15.35 3.00 5.26
C ILE A 253 -16.39 1.88 5.20
N VAL A 254 -16.56 1.20 4.05
CA VAL A 254 -17.55 0.11 3.98
C VAL A 254 -17.14 -1.09 4.83
N ILE A 255 -15.85 -1.43 4.93
CA ILE A 255 -15.38 -2.47 5.87
C ILE A 255 -15.77 -2.07 7.30
N ALA A 256 -15.42 -0.86 7.73
CA ALA A 256 -15.68 -0.35 9.08
C ALA A 256 -17.16 -0.35 9.50
N ILE A 257 -18.11 -0.28 8.55
CA ILE A 257 -19.56 -0.30 8.85
C ILE A 257 -20.24 -1.65 8.57
N THR A 258 -19.60 -2.58 7.85
CA THR A 258 -20.23 -3.87 7.47
C THR A 258 -19.67 -5.07 8.20
N ILE A 259 -18.39 -5.02 8.62
CA ILE A 259 -17.72 -6.11 9.31
C ILE A 259 -17.84 -5.90 10.83
N PRO A 260 -18.34 -6.87 11.60
CA PRO A 260 -18.47 -6.75 13.05
C PRO A 260 -17.10 -6.91 13.73
N GLY A 261 -16.82 -6.05 14.72
CA GLY A 261 -15.54 -5.99 15.45
C GLY A 261 -14.92 -7.32 15.89
N PRO A 262 -15.67 -8.34 16.36
CA PRO A 262 -15.11 -9.66 16.69
C PRO A 262 -14.43 -10.41 15.53
N LEU A 263 -14.58 -9.97 14.27
CA LEU A 263 -13.91 -10.57 13.10
C LEU A 263 -12.66 -9.80 12.66
N ASP A 264 -12.70 -8.46 12.63
CA ASP A 264 -11.62 -7.61 12.10
C ASP A 264 -10.93 -6.74 13.17
N HIS A 265 -11.39 -6.83 14.42
CA HIS A 265 -10.93 -6.04 15.56
C HIS A 265 -11.07 -4.53 15.33
N ASN A 266 -12.17 -4.10 14.67
CA ASN A 266 -12.46 -2.70 14.31
C ASN A 266 -11.32 -2.07 13.47
N MET A 267 -10.87 -2.79 12.44
CA MET A 267 -9.72 -2.48 11.58
C MET A 267 -8.39 -2.18 12.31
N MET A 268 -8.24 -2.59 13.57
CA MET A 268 -7.01 -2.36 14.34
C MET A 268 -5.83 -3.15 13.78
N VAL A 269 -4.62 -2.61 13.97
CA VAL A 269 -3.34 -3.18 13.50
C VAL A 269 -2.27 -3.07 14.60
N GLY A 270 -1.19 -3.84 14.45
CA GLY A 270 -0.07 -3.86 15.39
C GLY A 270 -0.51 -4.11 16.84
N ILE A 271 0.03 -3.30 17.77
CA ILE A 271 -0.29 -3.40 19.19
C ILE A 271 -1.79 -3.15 19.48
N GLY A 272 -2.47 -2.36 18.64
CA GLY A 272 -3.88 -2.04 18.80
C GLY A 272 -4.81 -3.23 18.57
N TYR A 273 -4.40 -4.18 17.72
CA TYR A 273 -5.13 -5.44 17.52
C TYR A 273 -4.95 -6.37 18.72
N VAL A 274 -3.70 -6.53 19.19
CA VAL A 274 -3.37 -7.43 20.30
C VAL A 274 -4.03 -6.99 21.62
N THR A 275 -4.23 -5.68 21.82
CA THR A 275 -4.88 -5.09 23.00
C THR A 275 -6.38 -4.86 22.85
N TRP A 276 -7.01 -5.36 21.78
CA TRP A 276 -8.43 -5.06 21.45
C TRP A 276 -9.40 -5.55 22.54
N ALA A 277 -9.29 -6.81 22.95
CA ALA A 277 -10.21 -7.45 23.89
C ALA A 277 -10.18 -6.89 25.32
N GLU A 278 -9.12 -6.15 25.71
CA GLU A 278 -8.96 -5.58 27.05
C GLU A 278 -9.98 -4.45 27.35
N ARG A 279 -10.63 -3.90 26.31
CA ARG A 279 -11.60 -2.79 26.45
C ARG A 279 -13.03 -3.23 26.68
N ASP A 280 -13.44 -4.33 26.06
CA ASP A 280 -14.85 -4.75 26.00
C ASP A 280 -15.18 -5.86 27.02
N VAL A 281 -14.15 -6.48 27.64
CA VAL A 281 -14.29 -7.53 28.66
C VAL A 281 -14.31 -6.96 30.09
N LEU A 282 -13.79 -5.74 30.31
CA LEU A 282 -14.01 -5.03 31.56
C LEU A 282 -15.46 -4.56 31.62
N PRO A 283 -16.29 -5.00 32.59
CA PRO A 283 -17.58 -4.36 32.81
C PRO A 283 -17.35 -2.88 33.13
N PRO A 284 -18.24 -1.96 32.69
CA PRO A 284 -18.14 -0.56 33.07
C PRO A 284 -18.08 -0.48 34.60
N VAL A 285 -16.99 0.05 35.14
CA VAL A 285 -16.72 0.04 36.59
C VAL A 285 -17.92 0.65 37.30
N ALA A 286 -18.70 -0.21 37.95
CA ALA A 286 -20.01 0.16 38.47
C ALA A 286 -19.82 1.34 39.42
N ASN A 287 -20.54 2.44 39.16
CA ASN A 287 -20.31 3.75 39.77
C ASN A 287 -20.15 3.63 41.29
N VAL A 288 -18.89 3.60 41.78
CA VAL A 288 -18.59 3.55 43.20
C VAL A 288 -19.12 4.86 43.80
N PRO A 289 -20.13 4.82 44.68
CA PRO A 289 -20.75 6.04 45.18
C PRO A 289 -19.69 6.90 45.87
N ARG A 290 -19.59 8.17 45.45
CA ARG A 290 -18.58 9.13 45.92
C ARG A 290 -18.92 9.66 47.33
N ALA A 291 -19.14 8.74 48.26
CA ALA A 291 -19.92 8.94 49.49
C ALA A 291 -19.34 8.22 50.71
N LEU A 292 -18.02 7.95 50.75
CA LEU A 292 -17.32 7.43 51.95
C LEU A 292 -16.04 8.20 52.33
N THR A 293 -15.58 9.18 51.55
CA THR A 293 -14.47 10.07 51.93
C THR A 293 -14.99 11.28 52.72
N ALA A 294 -15.67 11.03 53.84
CA ALA A 294 -16.26 12.08 54.69
C ALA A 294 -16.44 11.62 56.16
N LYS A 295 -15.33 11.61 56.92
CA LYS A 295 -15.25 11.79 58.40
C LYS A 295 -13.83 11.49 58.93
N PRO A 296 -13.48 11.99 60.13
CA PRO A 296 -14.07 13.12 60.86
C PRO A 296 -13.36 14.43 60.48
#